data_AF-A0A951KL64-F1
#
_entry.id   AF-A0A951KL64-F1
#
_cell.length_a   1.000
_cell.length_b   1.000
_cell.length_c   1.000
_cell.angle_alpha   90.00
_cell.angle_beta   90.00
_cell.angle_gamma   90.00
#
_symmetry.space_group_name_H-M   'P 1'
#
loop_
_entity.id
_entity.type
_entity.pdbx_description
1 polymer ?
#
loop_
_entity_poly.entity_id
_entity_poly.type
_entity_poly.pdbx_seq_one_letter_code
_entity_poly.pdbx_strand_id
1 'polypeptide(L)'
;MTLQALLGIELPIIQAPMAGVQGSALAIAVSKAGGLGSLPCAMLTPDVLRAELSAIKAHTDKPFNVNFFCHTPPTPDPEREAGWRAALAPFYRELGIDPATIGAGPGRAPFTLEAAEILSEFRPAVVSFHFGLPSAELLDRVRRWGAKILSSATTVAEALWLEARGVDAIIAQGLEAGGHRGTFLSDDLTTQMGTLALVPQLVQAVNVPIIAAGGIADARGVAAALALGGAGAQVGTAYMLCPEATTSAVHRAALTSEAARHTALTNLFTGRPARG
;
A
#
# COMPACT_ATOMS: atom_id res chain seq x y z
N MET A 1 6.13 -22.95 5.97
CA MET A 1 7.01 -21.93 6.57
C MET A 1 6.11 -20.84 7.15
N THR A 2 6.38 -20.33 8.35
CA THR A 2 5.58 -19.24 8.95
C THR A 2 5.91 -17.90 8.30
N LEU A 3 5.02 -16.91 8.39
CA LEU A 3 5.29 -15.55 7.86
C LEU A 3 6.51 -14.92 8.56
N GLN A 4 6.64 -15.14 9.86
CA GLN A 4 7.76 -14.70 10.68
C GLN A 4 9.09 -15.22 10.12
N ALA A 5 9.17 -16.53 9.85
CA ALA A 5 10.36 -17.14 9.28
C ALA A 5 10.65 -16.66 7.86
N LEU A 6 9.61 -16.43 7.05
CA LEU A 6 9.75 -15.91 5.68
C LEU A 6 10.34 -14.49 5.66
N LEU A 7 9.91 -13.63 6.58
CA LEU A 7 10.23 -12.20 6.58
C LEU A 7 11.31 -11.79 7.60
N GLY A 8 11.73 -12.71 8.47
CA GLY A 8 12.71 -12.45 9.53
C GLY A 8 12.18 -11.61 10.70
N ILE A 9 10.86 -11.62 10.93
CA ILE A 9 10.18 -10.80 11.95
C ILE A 9 9.69 -11.65 13.13
N GLU A 10 9.36 -11.02 14.26
CA GLU A 10 8.92 -11.69 15.49
C GLU A 10 7.40 -11.82 15.55
N LEU A 11 6.69 -10.79 15.09
CA LEU A 11 5.24 -10.70 15.10
C LEU A 11 4.69 -10.82 13.67
N PRO A 12 3.58 -11.53 13.43
CA PRO A 12 2.97 -11.66 12.10
C PRO A 12 2.15 -10.41 11.71
N ILE A 13 2.70 -9.23 11.99
CA ILE A 13 2.06 -7.92 11.81
C ILE A 13 2.91 -7.08 10.88
N ILE A 14 2.29 -6.62 9.80
CA ILE A 14 2.86 -5.66 8.86
C ILE A 14 2.14 -4.32 9.07
N GLN A 15 2.89 -3.27 9.37
CA GLN A 15 2.37 -1.91 9.34
C GLN A 15 2.22 -1.51 7.87
N ALA A 16 1.01 -1.17 7.42
CA ALA A 16 0.74 -0.96 6.00
C ALA A 16 1.52 0.25 5.45
N PRO A 17 2.06 0.19 4.23
CA PRO A 17 2.65 1.37 3.58
C PRO A 17 1.55 2.39 3.20
N MET A 18 1.46 3.51 3.92
CA MET A 18 0.42 4.52 3.71
C MET A 18 1.00 5.84 3.18
N ALA A 19 1.02 6.00 1.85
CA ALA A 19 1.58 7.20 1.20
C ALA A 19 0.89 8.49 1.67
N GLY A 20 1.69 9.48 2.09
CA GLY A 20 1.22 10.79 2.54
C GLY A 20 0.85 10.90 4.01
N VAL A 21 0.91 9.80 4.79
CA VAL A 21 0.61 9.81 6.24
C VAL A 21 1.67 9.11 7.10
N GLN A 22 2.77 8.66 6.50
CA GLN A 22 3.92 8.10 7.24
C GLN A 22 5.23 8.24 6.46
N GLY A 23 6.34 7.97 7.16
CA GLY A 23 7.69 7.81 6.61
C GLY A 23 8.53 6.86 7.46
N SER A 24 9.84 7.04 7.50
CA SER A 24 10.82 6.22 8.23
C SER A 24 10.51 6.08 9.72
N ALA A 25 10.07 7.15 10.41
CA ALA A 25 9.83 7.11 11.86
C ALA A 25 8.86 5.99 12.27
N LEU A 26 7.72 5.87 11.59
CA LEU A 26 6.73 4.82 11.87
C LEU A 26 7.25 3.43 11.48
N ALA A 27 7.95 3.32 10.35
CA ALA A 27 8.56 2.06 9.93
C ALA A 27 9.59 1.57 10.97
N ILE A 28 10.47 2.45 11.45
CA ILE A 28 11.47 2.16 12.48
C ILE A 28 10.80 1.68 13.77
N ALA A 29 9.77 2.40 14.24
CA ALA A 29 9.06 2.05 15.47
C ALA A 29 8.46 0.63 15.40
N VAL A 30 7.77 0.29 14.31
CA VAL A 30 7.17 -1.04 14.15
C VAL A 30 8.22 -2.14 13.98
N SER A 31 9.26 -1.91 13.17
CA SER A 31 10.33 -2.89 12.99
C SER A 31 11.08 -3.17 14.30
N LYS A 32 11.31 -2.13 15.14
CA LYS A 32 11.89 -2.31 16.47
C LYS A 32 10.99 -3.07 17.43
N ALA A 33 9.68 -2.92 17.29
CA ALA A 33 8.69 -3.63 18.10
C ALA A 33 8.48 -5.10 17.68
N GLY A 34 9.20 -5.58 16.64
CA GLY A 34 9.17 -6.96 16.19
C GLY A 34 8.20 -7.25 15.04
N GLY A 35 7.43 -6.26 14.59
CA GLY A 35 6.64 -6.35 13.35
C GLY A 35 7.47 -6.01 12.11
N LEU A 36 6.80 -5.86 10.97
CA LEU A 36 7.39 -5.34 9.74
C LEU A 36 6.91 -3.90 9.50
N GLY A 37 7.78 -2.92 9.77
CA GLY A 37 7.55 -1.54 9.38
C GLY A 37 7.62 -1.37 7.86
N SER A 38 6.80 -0.47 7.29
CA SER A 38 6.78 -0.22 5.84
C SER A 38 7.05 1.23 5.48
N LEU A 39 7.80 1.48 4.42
CA LEU A 39 7.99 2.80 3.81
C LEU A 39 7.19 2.89 2.50
N PRO A 40 6.21 3.79 2.37
CA PRO A 40 5.50 4.03 1.12
C PRO A 40 6.33 4.92 0.19
N CYS A 41 6.73 4.40 -0.97
CA CYS A 41 7.64 5.08 -1.89
C CYS A 41 6.96 5.71 -3.11
N ALA A 42 5.66 5.46 -3.32
CA ALA A 42 4.94 5.86 -4.54
C ALA A 42 4.88 7.38 -4.80
N MET A 43 5.19 8.22 -3.80
CA MET A 43 5.21 9.69 -3.90
C MET A 43 6.59 10.29 -3.64
N LEU A 44 7.63 9.47 -3.47
CA LEU A 44 8.97 9.94 -3.12
C LEU A 44 9.80 10.16 -4.38
N THR A 45 10.53 11.28 -4.41
CA THR A 45 11.59 11.48 -5.39
C THR A 45 12.79 10.57 -5.04
N PRO A 46 13.71 10.30 -5.98
CA PRO A 46 14.93 9.54 -5.72
C PRO A 46 15.72 10.02 -4.49
N ASP A 47 15.87 11.33 -4.31
CA ASP A 47 16.61 11.91 -3.19
C ASP A 47 15.90 11.69 -1.85
N VAL A 48 14.56 11.87 -1.83
CA VAL A 48 13.77 11.62 -0.63
C VAL A 48 13.75 10.13 -0.29
N LEU A 49 13.68 9.24 -1.30
CA LEU A 49 13.79 7.80 -1.10
C LEU A 49 15.13 7.43 -0.43
N ARG A 50 16.26 7.94 -0.93
CA ARG A 50 17.58 7.71 -0.32
C ARG A 50 17.66 8.24 1.12
N ALA A 51 17.08 9.40 1.39
CA ALA A 51 17.07 9.99 2.72
C ALA A 51 16.26 9.15 3.71
N GLU A 52 15.06 8.71 3.33
CA GLU A 52 14.20 7.85 4.17
C GLU A 52 14.84 6.49 4.44
N LEU A 53 15.47 5.85 3.43
CA LEU A 53 16.15 4.57 3.60
C LEU A 53 17.40 4.69 4.48
N SER A 54 18.18 5.77 4.30
CA SER A 54 19.31 6.10 5.18
C SER A 54 18.87 6.28 6.62
N ALA A 55 17.75 6.98 6.86
CA ALA A 55 17.19 7.16 8.19
C ALA A 55 16.77 5.82 8.81
N ILE A 56 16.11 4.93 8.07
CA ILE A 56 15.75 3.59 8.58
C ILE A 56 17.00 2.81 8.97
N LYS A 57 17.99 2.71 8.08
CA LYS A 57 19.24 1.97 8.34
C LYS A 57 20.06 2.53 9.49
N ALA A 58 20.03 3.85 9.70
CA ALA A 58 20.73 4.47 10.82
C ALA A 58 20.10 4.14 12.19
N HIS A 59 18.84 3.74 12.23
CA HIS A 59 18.10 3.59 13.49
C HIS A 59 17.67 2.16 13.79
N THR A 60 17.70 1.22 12.83
CA THR A 60 17.39 -0.20 13.08
C THR A 60 18.02 -1.14 12.07
N ASP A 61 18.48 -2.30 12.55
CA ASP A 61 18.91 -3.44 11.73
C ASP A 61 17.79 -4.47 11.51
N LYS A 62 16.58 -4.22 12.05
CA LYS A 62 15.43 -5.12 11.89
C LYS A 62 14.85 -5.03 10.47
N PRO A 63 14.19 -6.10 9.98
CA PRO A 63 13.56 -6.10 8.66
C PRO A 63 12.54 -4.97 8.49
N PHE A 64 12.48 -4.43 7.28
CA PHE A 64 11.46 -3.46 6.88
C PHE A 64 11.05 -3.69 5.42
N ASN A 65 9.86 -3.20 5.09
CA ASN A 65 9.25 -3.24 3.77
C ASN A 65 9.39 -1.87 3.08
N VAL A 66 9.59 -1.88 1.76
CA VAL A 66 9.44 -0.70 0.90
C VAL A 66 8.34 -0.96 -0.12
N ASN A 67 7.44 -0.01 -0.31
CA ASN A 67 6.25 -0.20 -1.15
C ASN A 67 6.25 0.71 -2.36
N PHE A 68 5.94 0.13 -3.53
CA PHE A 68 5.80 0.87 -4.77
C PHE A 68 4.47 0.57 -5.47
N PHE A 69 4.02 1.52 -6.28
CA PHE A 69 2.94 1.26 -7.22
C PHE A 69 3.50 0.67 -8.51
N CYS A 70 2.72 -0.17 -9.18
CA CYS A 70 3.08 -0.77 -10.48
C CYS A 70 1.98 -0.60 -11.53
N HIS A 71 1.13 0.42 -11.34
CA HIS A 71 0.10 0.76 -12.31
C HIS A 71 0.71 1.17 -13.65
N THR A 72 0.01 0.85 -14.73
CA THR A 72 0.30 1.44 -16.04
C THR A 72 -0.05 2.93 -16.01
N PRO A 73 0.89 3.83 -16.33
CA PRO A 73 0.58 5.25 -16.45
C PRO A 73 -0.54 5.47 -17.47
N PRO A 74 -1.56 6.29 -17.17
CA PRO A 74 -2.63 6.58 -18.12
C PRO A 74 -2.07 7.38 -19.31
N THR A 75 -2.63 7.15 -20.49
CA THR A 75 -2.40 8.04 -21.64
C THR A 75 -3.03 9.41 -21.35
N PRO A 76 -2.29 10.52 -21.51
CA PRO A 76 -2.83 11.86 -21.35
C PRO A 76 -4.01 12.11 -22.29
N ASP A 77 -5.05 12.77 -21.77
CA ASP A 77 -6.28 13.07 -22.50
C ASP A 77 -6.71 14.51 -22.19
N PRO A 78 -6.28 15.48 -23.00
CA PRO A 78 -6.53 16.90 -22.74
C PRO A 78 -8.02 17.26 -22.70
N GLU A 79 -8.86 16.59 -23.50
CA GLU A 79 -10.30 16.85 -23.53
C GLU A 79 -10.97 16.38 -22.25
N ARG A 80 -10.66 15.16 -21.80
CA ARG A 80 -11.17 14.63 -20.54
C ARG A 80 -10.67 15.45 -19.34
N GLU A 81 -9.42 15.87 -19.35
CA GLU A 81 -8.86 16.75 -18.32
C GLU A 81 -9.53 18.12 -18.30
N ALA A 82 -9.78 18.73 -19.46
CA ALA A 82 -10.51 19.99 -19.56
C ALA A 82 -11.95 19.85 -19.06
N GLY A 83 -12.64 18.77 -19.44
CA GLY A 83 -13.98 18.45 -18.94
C GLY A 83 -14.02 18.29 -17.42
N TRP A 84 -13.04 17.61 -16.83
CA TRP A 84 -12.93 17.48 -15.38
C TRP A 84 -12.69 18.82 -14.68
N ARG A 85 -11.77 19.65 -15.20
CA ARG A 85 -11.53 20.99 -14.66
C ARG A 85 -12.76 21.89 -14.76
N ALA A 86 -13.53 21.78 -15.83
CA ALA A 86 -14.79 22.51 -15.99
C ALA A 86 -15.82 22.09 -14.92
N ALA A 87 -15.94 20.80 -14.61
CA ALA A 87 -16.81 20.30 -13.54
C ALA A 87 -16.42 20.84 -12.15
N LEU A 88 -15.12 21.12 -11.93
CA LEU A 88 -14.61 21.69 -10.67
C LEU A 88 -14.73 23.22 -10.58
N ALA A 89 -15.10 23.91 -11.67
CA ALA A 89 -15.17 25.37 -11.73
C ALA A 89 -16.01 26.04 -10.63
N PRO A 90 -17.17 25.49 -10.19
CA PRO A 90 -17.92 26.06 -9.07
C PRO A 90 -17.11 26.12 -7.77
N PHE A 91 -16.35 25.08 -7.45
CA PHE A 91 -15.53 25.00 -6.22
C PHE A 91 -14.34 25.96 -6.27
N TYR A 92 -13.72 26.11 -7.45
CA TYR A 92 -12.66 27.11 -7.63
C TYR A 92 -13.17 28.53 -7.38
N ARG A 93 -14.37 28.87 -7.88
CA ARG A 93 -15.00 30.18 -7.64
C ARG A 93 -15.36 30.39 -6.17
N GLU A 94 -15.92 29.37 -5.52
CA GLU A 94 -16.28 29.42 -4.10
C GLU A 94 -15.05 29.71 -3.22
N LEU A 95 -13.90 29.10 -3.53
CA LEU A 95 -12.66 29.21 -2.77
C LEU A 95 -11.72 30.34 -3.25
N GLY A 96 -12.10 31.07 -4.31
CA GLY A 96 -11.24 32.12 -4.89
C GLY A 96 -9.94 31.60 -5.50
N ILE A 97 -9.92 30.36 -5.99
CA ILE A 97 -8.74 29.70 -6.58
C ILE A 97 -8.70 29.98 -8.08
N ASP A 98 -7.58 30.48 -8.59
CA ASP A 98 -7.32 30.58 -10.03
C ASP A 98 -6.80 29.23 -10.57
N PRO A 99 -7.57 28.52 -11.43
CA PRO A 99 -7.15 27.23 -11.98
C PRO A 99 -5.85 27.27 -12.77
N ALA A 100 -5.49 28.43 -13.34
CA ALA A 100 -4.25 28.60 -14.11
C ALA A 100 -3.00 28.59 -13.22
N THR A 101 -3.16 28.81 -11.91
CA THR A 101 -2.06 28.81 -10.93
C THR A 101 -1.82 27.43 -10.30
N ILE A 102 -2.71 26.46 -10.56
CA ILE A 102 -2.60 25.11 -10.00
C ILE A 102 -1.46 24.38 -10.70
N GLY A 103 -0.33 24.26 -10.00
CA GLY A 103 0.81 23.46 -10.45
C GLY A 103 0.47 21.97 -10.61
N ALA A 104 1.31 21.25 -11.36
CA ALA A 104 1.25 19.80 -11.38
C ALA A 104 1.55 19.26 -9.97
N GLY A 105 0.61 18.50 -9.41
CA GLY A 105 0.80 17.83 -8.12
C GLY A 105 1.89 16.75 -8.20
N PRO A 106 2.40 16.26 -7.05
CA PRO A 106 3.36 15.17 -7.04
C PRO A 106 2.75 13.94 -7.74
N GLY A 107 3.30 13.60 -8.89
CA GLY A 107 2.90 12.41 -9.65
C GLY A 107 3.20 11.16 -8.85
N ARG A 108 2.30 10.19 -8.90
CA ARG A 108 2.58 8.85 -8.36
C ARG A 108 3.28 8.05 -9.45
N ALA A 109 4.60 7.89 -9.32
CA ALA A 109 5.37 7.15 -10.31
C ALA A 109 5.26 5.64 -10.06
N PRO A 110 5.14 4.81 -11.11
CA PRO A 110 5.33 3.37 -10.96
C PRO A 110 6.78 3.04 -10.63
N PHE A 111 7.04 1.83 -10.14
CA PHE A 111 8.39 1.33 -9.86
C PHE A 111 9.28 1.39 -11.10
N THR A 112 10.46 2.02 -10.98
CA THR A 112 11.40 2.27 -12.07
C THR A 112 12.73 1.55 -11.87
N LEU A 113 13.56 1.54 -12.91
CA LEU A 113 14.94 1.06 -12.82
C LEU A 113 15.77 1.86 -11.81
N GLU A 114 15.66 3.19 -11.80
CA GLU A 114 16.35 4.06 -10.86
C GLU A 114 15.98 3.73 -9.40
N ALA A 115 14.68 3.52 -9.13
CA ALA A 115 14.23 3.09 -7.81
C ALA A 115 14.84 1.73 -7.43
N ALA A 116 14.88 0.76 -8.36
CA ALA A 116 15.50 -0.55 -8.13
C ALA A 116 17.00 -0.44 -7.82
N GLU A 117 17.72 0.46 -8.50
CA GLU A 117 19.15 0.72 -8.25
C GLU A 117 19.37 1.28 -6.86
N ILE A 118 18.58 2.29 -6.46
CA ILE A 118 18.62 2.84 -5.10
C ILE A 118 18.35 1.74 -4.07
N LEU A 119 17.28 0.96 -4.23
CA LEU A 119 16.95 -0.11 -3.28
C LEU A 119 18.08 -1.14 -3.15
N SER A 120 18.84 -1.40 -4.21
CA SER A 120 19.93 -2.38 -4.19
C SER A 120 21.09 -1.97 -3.26
N GLU A 121 21.27 -0.66 -3.02
CA GLU A 121 22.24 -0.12 -2.08
C GLU A 121 21.84 -0.43 -0.62
N PHE A 122 20.53 -0.37 -0.32
CA PHE A 122 20.00 -0.54 1.03
C PHE A 122 19.51 -1.97 1.34
N ARG A 123 19.19 -2.77 0.32
CA ARG A 123 18.71 -4.16 0.40
C ARG A 123 17.60 -4.33 1.45
N PRO A 124 16.43 -3.70 1.26
CA PRO A 124 15.29 -3.92 2.15
C PRO A 124 14.93 -5.42 2.16
N ALA A 125 14.49 -5.93 3.32
CA ALA A 125 14.11 -7.34 3.46
C ALA A 125 12.90 -7.69 2.59
N VAL A 126 12.02 -6.71 2.37
CA VAL A 126 10.77 -6.87 1.64
C VAL A 126 10.57 -5.71 0.67
N VAL A 127 10.15 -6.02 -0.55
CA VAL A 127 9.61 -5.05 -1.51
C VAL A 127 8.17 -5.45 -1.82
N SER A 128 7.23 -4.57 -1.50
CA SER A 128 5.81 -4.78 -1.78
C SER A 128 5.34 -3.93 -2.94
N PHE A 129 4.39 -4.46 -3.70
CA PHE A 129 3.80 -3.79 -4.84
C PHE A 129 2.29 -3.62 -4.67
N HIS A 130 1.77 -2.50 -5.16
CA HIS A 130 0.33 -2.26 -5.27
C HIS A 130 -0.05 -2.09 -6.75
N PHE A 131 -1.24 -2.56 -7.12
CA PHE A 131 -1.73 -2.61 -8.50
C PHE A 131 -0.98 -3.60 -9.41
N GLY A 132 -0.66 -4.79 -8.90
CA GLY A 132 -0.01 -5.86 -9.65
C GLY A 132 1.50 -5.94 -9.39
N LEU A 133 2.27 -6.14 -10.45
CA LEU A 133 3.73 -6.30 -10.39
C LEU A 133 4.40 -5.47 -11.50
N PRO A 134 5.67 -5.04 -11.31
CA PRO A 134 6.45 -4.43 -12.37
C PRO A 134 6.87 -5.48 -13.43
N SER A 135 7.65 -5.07 -14.42
CA SER A 135 8.19 -5.99 -15.42
C SER A 135 9.02 -7.11 -14.80
N ALA A 136 9.11 -8.26 -15.49
CA ALA A 136 9.92 -9.39 -15.05
C ALA A 136 11.39 -8.99 -14.80
N GLU A 137 11.95 -8.11 -15.64
CA GLU A 137 13.31 -7.61 -15.46
C GLU A 137 13.48 -6.89 -14.11
N LEU A 138 12.54 -6.01 -13.75
CA LEU A 138 12.56 -5.28 -12.49
C LEU A 138 12.37 -6.21 -11.29
N LEU A 139 11.48 -7.20 -11.40
CA LEU A 139 11.32 -8.25 -10.38
C LEU A 139 12.62 -9.03 -10.17
N ASP A 140 13.30 -9.42 -11.24
CA ASP A 140 14.56 -10.16 -11.15
C ASP A 140 15.64 -9.33 -10.45
N ARG A 141 15.67 -8.00 -10.67
CA ARG A 141 16.58 -7.12 -9.91
C ARG A 141 16.33 -7.22 -8.42
N VAL A 142 15.06 -7.11 -8.01
CA VAL A 142 14.66 -7.20 -6.59
C VAL A 142 15.04 -8.54 -5.98
N ARG A 143 14.85 -9.64 -6.71
CA ARG A 143 15.22 -10.99 -6.25
C ARG A 143 16.73 -11.15 -6.06
N ARG A 144 17.56 -10.52 -6.90
CA ARG A 144 19.03 -10.70 -6.87
C ARG A 144 19.69 -10.31 -5.56
N TRP A 145 19.11 -9.37 -4.79
CA TRP A 145 19.64 -9.02 -3.47
C TRP A 145 18.93 -9.72 -2.30
N GLY A 146 18.05 -10.67 -2.59
CA GLY A 146 17.41 -11.54 -1.60
C GLY A 146 16.14 -10.98 -0.97
N ALA A 147 15.57 -9.88 -1.48
CA ALA A 147 14.32 -9.35 -0.96
C ALA A 147 13.13 -10.29 -1.25
N LYS A 148 12.20 -10.34 -0.31
CA LYS A 148 10.89 -10.97 -0.49
C LYS A 148 9.94 -10.05 -1.22
N ILE A 149 9.18 -10.60 -2.17
CA ILE A 149 8.26 -9.85 -3.01
C ILE A 149 6.83 -10.11 -2.55
N LEU A 150 6.14 -9.04 -2.20
CA LEU A 150 4.74 -9.07 -1.79
C LEU A 150 3.91 -8.27 -2.80
N SER A 151 2.66 -8.64 -3.02
CA SER A 151 1.72 -7.80 -3.77
C SER A 151 0.29 -8.00 -3.31
N SER A 152 -0.53 -6.96 -3.48
CA SER A 152 -1.95 -6.98 -3.11
C SER A 152 -2.80 -7.68 -4.16
N ALA A 153 -3.71 -8.55 -3.69
CA ALA A 153 -4.80 -9.11 -4.48
C ALA A 153 -6.15 -8.78 -3.82
N THR A 154 -7.14 -8.48 -4.64
CA THR A 154 -8.53 -8.19 -4.23
C THR A 154 -9.51 -9.29 -4.65
N THR A 155 -9.04 -10.24 -5.47
CA THR A 155 -9.79 -11.39 -5.98
C THR A 155 -8.91 -12.66 -6.04
N VAL A 156 -9.54 -13.83 -6.17
CA VAL A 156 -8.84 -15.10 -6.38
C VAL A 156 -8.03 -15.09 -7.68
N ALA A 157 -8.59 -14.51 -8.75
CA ALA A 157 -7.91 -14.43 -10.05
C ALA A 157 -6.61 -13.62 -9.99
N GLU A 158 -6.62 -12.50 -9.27
CA GLU A 158 -5.42 -11.69 -9.01
C GLU A 158 -4.38 -12.49 -8.19
N ALA A 159 -4.81 -13.24 -7.17
CA ALA A 159 -3.92 -14.05 -6.35
C ALA A 159 -3.20 -15.14 -7.17
N LEU A 160 -3.94 -15.88 -8.01
CA LEU A 160 -3.38 -16.89 -8.92
C LEU A 160 -2.40 -16.25 -9.91
N TRP A 161 -2.72 -15.06 -10.43
CA TRP A 161 -1.85 -14.33 -11.34
C TRP A 161 -0.51 -13.93 -10.69
N LEU A 162 -0.56 -13.53 -9.41
CA LEU A 162 0.62 -13.17 -8.61
C LEU A 162 1.47 -14.41 -8.28
N GLU A 163 0.84 -15.51 -7.84
CA GLU A 163 1.54 -16.76 -7.54
C GLU A 163 2.26 -17.31 -8.79
N ALA A 164 1.61 -17.28 -9.95
CA ALA A 164 2.22 -17.70 -11.22
C ALA A 164 3.45 -16.86 -11.61
N ARG A 165 3.64 -15.68 -11.01
CA ARG A 165 4.80 -14.79 -11.19
C ARG A 165 5.77 -14.83 -10.01
N GLY A 166 5.55 -15.74 -9.08
CA GLY A 166 6.48 -16.14 -8.03
C GLY A 166 6.62 -15.14 -6.88
N VAL A 167 5.57 -14.39 -6.54
CA VAL A 167 5.60 -13.59 -5.29
C VAL A 167 5.84 -14.51 -4.09
N ASP A 168 6.47 -14.00 -3.04
CA ASP A 168 6.76 -14.77 -1.82
C ASP A 168 5.56 -14.83 -0.86
N ALA A 169 4.68 -13.83 -0.92
CA ALA A 169 3.41 -13.79 -0.17
C ALA A 169 2.41 -12.83 -0.84
N ILE A 170 1.11 -13.03 -0.59
CA ILE A 170 0.03 -12.23 -1.17
C ILE A 170 -0.70 -11.47 -0.07
N ILE A 171 -0.93 -10.18 -0.28
CA ILE A 171 -1.73 -9.33 0.61
C ILE A 171 -3.19 -9.41 0.15
N ALA A 172 -4.03 -10.14 0.89
CA ALA A 172 -5.46 -10.24 0.65
C ALA A 172 -6.15 -8.94 1.11
N GLN A 173 -6.33 -8.00 0.19
CA GLN A 173 -6.92 -6.70 0.49
C GLN A 173 -8.44 -6.75 0.37
N GLY A 174 -9.14 -6.99 1.48
CA GLY A 174 -10.60 -6.95 1.53
C GLY A 174 -11.17 -5.54 1.28
N LEU A 175 -12.46 -5.48 0.96
CA LEU A 175 -13.20 -4.23 0.71
C LEU A 175 -13.16 -3.25 1.90
N GLU A 176 -13.01 -3.75 3.12
CA GLU A 176 -12.89 -2.97 4.37
C GLU A 176 -11.61 -2.14 4.44
N ALA A 177 -10.60 -2.43 3.60
CA ALA A 177 -9.34 -1.68 3.62
C ALA A 177 -9.52 -0.21 3.20
N GLY A 178 -8.88 0.69 3.96
CA GLY A 178 -8.72 2.10 3.63
C GLY A 178 -7.76 2.33 2.45
N GLY A 179 -7.83 3.50 1.83
CA GLY A 179 -6.94 3.87 0.72
C GLY A 179 -7.29 3.16 -0.59
N HIS A 180 -6.37 3.16 -1.55
CA HIS A 180 -6.58 2.62 -2.89
C HIS A 180 -6.90 1.13 -2.90
N ARG A 181 -7.91 0.75 -3.70
CA ARG A 181 -8.17 -0.63 -4.07
C ARG A 181 -7.06 -1.13 -5.00
N GLY A 182 -6.34 -2.15 -4.57
CA GLY A 182 -5.17 -2.71 -5.24
C GLY A 182 -5.48 -3.51 -6.51
N THR A 183 -6.67 -3.37 -7.08
CA THR A 183 -7.13 -4.14 -8.23
C THR A 183 -6.35 -3.79 -9.51
N PHE A 184 -6.14 -4.81 -10.34
CA PHE A 184 -5.33 -4.69 -11.56
C PHE A 184 -5.75 -5.62 -12.72
N LEU A 185 -6.61 -6.62 -12.52
CA LEU A 185 -7.11 -7.46 -13.62
C LEU A 185 -8.48 -7.03 -14.17
N SER A 186 -9.27 -6.33 -13.38
CA SER A 186 -10.61 -5.86 -13.74
C SER A 186 -10.91 -4.52 -13.08
N ASP A 187 -11.64 -3.65 -13.78
CA ASP A 187 -12.17 -2.41 -13.20
C ASP A 187 -13.56 -2.61 -12.57
N ASP A 188 -14.16 -3.79 -12.72
CA ASP A 188 -15.45 -4.12 -12.11
C ASP A 188 -15.32 -4.34 -10.59
N LEU A 189 -15.71 -3.31 -9.83
CA LEU A 189 -15.67 -3.32 -8.37
C LEU A 189 -16.55 -4.39 -7.73
N THR A 190 -17.57 -4.90 -8.43
CA THR A 190 -18.47 -5.93 -7.90
C THR A 190 -17.78 -7.28 -7.75
N THR A 191 -16.63 -7.47 -8.40
CA THR A 191 -15.80 -8.68 -8.27
C THR A 191 -15.01 -8.75 -6.96
N GLN A 192 -14.89 -7.64 -6.24
CA GLN A 192 -14.12 -7.57 -5.00
C GLN A 192 -14.90 -8.15 -3.81
N MET A 193 -14.16 -8.66 -2.83
CA MET A 193 -14.71 -9.36 -1.67
C MET A 193 -14.35 -8.68 -0.35
N GLY A 194 -15.18 -8.87 0.68
CA GLY A 194 -14.84 -8.51 2.05
C GLY A 194 -13.75 -9.42 2.63
N THR A 195 -12.96 -8.93 3.59
CA THR A 195 -11.81 -9.63 4.19
C THR A 195 -12.18 -11.04 4.66
N LEU A 196 -13.35 -11.18 5.32
CA LEU A 196 -13.82 -12.45 5.86
C LEU A 196 -14.00 -13.53 4.79
N ALA A 197 -14.44 -13.15 3.58
CA ALA A 197 -14.64 -14.08 2.47
C ALA A 197 -13.37 -14.23 1.63
N LEU A 198 -12.61 -13.16 1.43
CA LEU A 198 -11.43 -13.13 0.57
C LEU A 198 -10.30 -13.99 1.12
N VAL A 199 -9.95 -13.83 2.41
CA VAL A 199 -8.82 -14.54 3.04
C VAL A 199 -8.92 -16.07 2.87
N PRO A 200 -9.99 -16.76 3.30
CA PRO A 200 -10.04 -18.21 3.21
C PRO A 200 -10.07 -18.73 1.77
N GLN A 201 -10.69 -17.99 0.83
CA GLN A 201 -10.68 -18.38 -0.59
C GLN A 201 -9.29 -18.29 -1.20
N LEU A 202 -8.51 -17.27 -0.85
CA LEU A 202 -7.12 -17.14 -1.29
C LEU A 202 -6.26 -18.25 -0.69
N VAL A 203 -6.41 -18.53 0.61
CA VAL A 203 -5.69 -19.63 1.29
C VAL A 203 -5.94 -20.98 0.62
N GLN A 204 -7.15 -21.21 0.09
CA GLN A 204 -7.48 -22.43 -0.65
C GLN A 204 -6.94 -22.45 -2.09
N ALA A 205 -6.78 -21.29 -2.71
CA ALA A 205 -6.47 -21.17 -4.12
C ALA A 205 -4.96 -21.13 -4.44
N VAL A 206 -4.13 -20.70 -3.50
CA VAL A 206 -2.67 -20.55 -3.70
C VAL A 206 -1.89 -21.20 -2.56
N ASN A 207 -0.60 -21.47 -2.80
CA ASN A 207 0.31 -22.13 -1.87
C ASN A 207 1.18 -21.13 -1.08
N VAL A 208 1.32 -19.90 -1.57
CA VAL A 208 2.07 -18.85 -0.87
C VAL A 208 1.30 -18.29 0.33
N PRO A 209 1.99 -17.83 1.39
CA PRO A 209 1.34 -17.25 2.56
C PRO A 209 0.41 -16.07 2.21
N ILE A 210 -0.77 -16.05 2.84
CA ILE A 210 -1.75 -14.97 2.70
C ILE A 210 -1.66 -14.02 3.90
N ILE A 211 -1.51 -12.72 3.63
CA ILE A 211 -1.51 -11.65 4.63
C ILE A 211 -2.86 -10.95 4.55
N ALA A 212 -3.68 -11.03 5.60
CA ALA A 212 -4.99 -10.39 5.61
C ALA A 212 -4.87 -8.87 5.75
N ALA A 213 -5.59 -8.10 4.94
CA ALA A 213 -5.60 -6.64 5.01
C ALA A 213 -7.03 -6.09 4.84
N GLY A 214 -7.42 -5.18 5.75
CA GLY A 214 -8.73 -4.51 5.72
C GLY A 214 -9.60 -4.88 6.92
N GLY A 215 -10.06 -3.86 7.67
CA GLY A 215 -10.89 -4.03 8.86
C GLY A 215 -10.16 -4.52 10.12
N ILE A 216 -8.85 -4.77 10.06
CA ILE A 216 -8.05 -5.25 11.19
C ILE A 216 -7.49 -4.05 11.96
N ALA A 217 -7.95 -3.87 13.20
CA ALA A 217 -7.55 -2.73 14.03
C ALA A 217 -7.18 -3.10 15.48
N ASP A 218 -7.39 -4.34 15.90
CA ASP A 218 -7.08 -4.82 17.25
C ASP A 218 -6.62 -6.29 17.24
N ALA A 219 -6.29 -6.82 18.43
CA ALA A 219 -5.84 -8.19 18.61
C ALA A 219 -6.90 -9.23 18.17
N ARG A 220 -8.19 -8.92 18.25
CA ARG A 220 -9.26 -9.83 17.82
C ARG A 220 -9.31 -9.92 16.30
N GLY A 221 -9.13 -8.79 15.61
CA GLY A 221 -9.01 -8.76 14.15
C GLY A 221 -7.80 -9.58 13.67
N VAL A 222 -6.67 -9.48 14.36
CA VAL A 222 -5.48 -10.30 14.08
C VAL A 222 -5.78 -11.78 14.32
N ALA A 223 -6.37 -12.14 15.46
CA ALA A 223 -6.73 -13.52 15.76
C ALA A 223 -7.71 -14.10 14.73
N ALA A 224 -8.71 -13.31 14.29
CA ALA A 224 -9.64 -13.70 13.25
C ALA A 224 -8.95 -13.92 11.90
N ALA A 225 -8.02 -13.05 11.51
CA ALA A 225 -7.23 -13.22 10.29
C ALA A 225 -6.44 -14.54 10.29
N LEU A 226 -5.81 -14.87 11.42
CA LEU A 226 -5.10 -16.15 11.60
C LEU A 226 -6.06 -17.35 11.58
N ALA A 227 -7.23 -17.23 12.23
CA ALA A 227 -8.24 -18.28 12.26
C ALA A 227 -8.84 -18.58 10.86
N LEU A 228 -8.89 -17.59 9.97
CA LEU A 228 -9.29 -17.74 8.57
C LEU A 228 -8.20 -18.41 7.70
N GLY A 229 -7.06 -18.77 8.27
CA GLY A 229 -5.93 -19.38 7.57
C GLY A 229 -4.89 -18.38 7.07
N GLY A 230 -5.06 -17.08 7.34
CA GLY A 230 -4.04 -16.07 7.04
C GLY A 230 -2.75 -16.34 7.85
N ALA A 231 -1.61 -16.06 7.23
CA ALA A 231 -0.30 -16.20 7.86
C ALA A 231 0.08 -14.99 8.74
N GLY A 232 -0.64 -13.88 8.59
CA GLY A 232 -0.50 -12.66 9.36
C GLY A 232 -1.45 -11.57 8.91
N ALA A 233 -1.27 -10.36 9.44
CA ALA A 233 -2.13 -9.22 9.15
C ALA A 233 -1.31 -7.99 8.72
N GLN A 234 -1.83 -7.27 7.72
CA GLN A 234 -1.37 -5.94 7.37
C GLN A 234 -2.37 -4.89 7.88
N VAL A 235 -1.88 -3.99 8.74
CA VAL A 235 -2.69 -3.04 9.51
C VAL A 235 -2.35 -1.62 9.09
N GLY A 236 -3.34 -0.88 8.60
CA GLY A 236 -3.19 0.51 8.14
C GLY A 236 -3.81 1.52 9.10
N THR A 237 -5.13 1.71 9.01
CA THR A 237 -5.89 2.75 9.72
C THR A 237 -5.57 2.86 11.21
N ALA A 238 -5.35 1.74 11.92
CA ALA A 238 -5.03 1.75 13.34
C ALA A 238 -3.71 2.48 13.70
N TYR A 239 -2.77 2.58 12.76
CA TYR A 239 -1.51 3.31 12.95
C TYR A 239 -1.61 4.80 12.64
N MET A 240 -2.67 5.27 11.99
CA MET A 240 -2.76 6.66 11.51
C MET A 240 -2.83 7.69 12.64
N LEU A 241 -3.14 7.27 13.87
CA LEU A 241 -3.15 8.13 15.05
C LEU A 241 -1.88 8.01 15.91
N CYS A 242 -0.93 7.12 15.57
CA CYS A 242 0.35 7.00 16.28
C CYS A 242 1.17 8.31 16.21
N PRO A 243 1.98 8.64 17.23
CA PRO A 243 2.79 9.85 17.23
C PRO A 243 3.85 9.88 16.10
N GLU A 244 4.29 8.73 15.62
CA GLU A 244 5.24 8.59 14.51
C GLU A 244 4.60 8.80 13.13
N ALA A 245 3.26 8.77 13.03
CA ALA A 245 2.55 8.98 11.78
C ALA A 245 2.45 10.47 11.44
N THR A 246 2.64 10.82 10.15
CA THR A 246 2.57 12.19 9.63
C THR A 246 1.16 12.58 9.19
N THR A 247 0.14 11.83 9.60
CA THR A 247 -1.28 12.16 9.39
C THR A 247 -1.56 13.60 9.85
N SER A 248 -2.09 14.43 8.95
CA SER A 248 -2.36 15.85 9.22
C SER A 248 -3.37 16.05 10.35
N ALA A 249 -3.34 17.21 11.00
CA ALA A 249 -4.26 17.52 12.10
C ALA A 249 -5.74 17.42 11.67
N VAL A 250 -6.08 17.91 10.47
CA VAL A 250 -7.44 17.81 9.92
C VAL A 250 -7.87 16.36 9.70
N HIS A 251 -6.96 15.50 9.22
CA HIS A 251 -7.26 14.09 9.00
C HIS A 251 -7.36 13.32 10.33
N ARG A 252 -6.51 13.63 11.32
CA ARG A 252 -6.63 13.07 12.69
C ARG A 252 -7.97 13.43 13.32
N ALA A 253 -8.40 14.70 13.20
CA ALA A 253 -9.69 15.14 13.72
C ALA A 253 -10.86 14.40 13.03
N ALA A 254 -10.78 14.21 11.71
CA ALA A 254 -11.78 13.44 10.96
C ALA A 254 -11.86 11.99 11.44
N LEU A 255 -10.72 11.31 11.61
CA LEU A 255 -10.63 9.91 12.07
C LEU A 255 -11.21 9.69 13.49
N THR A 256 -11.20 10.71 14.33
CA THR A 256 -11.76 10.65 15.70
C THR A 256 -13.19 11.21 15.81
N SER A 257 -13.76 11.69 14.71
CA SER A 257 -15.12 12.27 14.67
C SER A 257 -16.17 11.20 14.38
N GLU A 258 -17.46 11.55 14.52
CA GLU A 258 -18.55 10.66 14.12
C GLU A 258 -18.55 10.36 12.62
N ALA A 259 -17.97 11.24 11.78
CA ALA A 259 -17.86 11.03 10.34
C ALA A 259 -17.05 9.78 9.99
N ALA A 260 -16.08 9.38 10.83
CA ALA A 260 -15.27 8.18 10.62
C ALA A 260 -16.07 6.88 10.60
N ARG A 261 -17.33 6.89 11.05
CA ARG A 261 -18.24 5.73 11.00
C ARG A 261 -18.72 5.40 9.59
N HIS A 262 -18.63 6.35 8.66
CA HIS A 262 -19.07 6.17 7.28
C HIS A 262 -17.93 6.44 6.32
N THR A 263 -17.53 5.40 5.58
CA THR A 263 -16.53 5.51 4.51
C THR A 263 -17.13 5.03 3.20
N ALA A 264 -16.64 5.57 2.09
CA ALA A 264 -17.09 5.19 0.76
C ALA A 264 -15.91 4.98 -0.18
N LEU A 265 -16.13 4.20 -1.24
CA LEU A 265 -15.20 4.16 -2.36
C LEU A 265 -15.43 5.39 -3.23
N THR A 266 -14.35 6.08 -3.56
CA THR A 266 -14.36 7.24 -4.46
C THR A 266 -13.14 7.23 -5.36
N ASN A 267 -13.28 7.71 -6.59
CA ASN A 267 -12.17 7.97 -7.51
C ASN A 267 -11.86 9.47 -7.63
N LEU A 268 -12.61 10.36 -6.98
CA LEU A 268 -12.58 11.81 -7.18
C LEU A 268 -11.19 12.43 -6.94
N PHE A 269 -10.43 11.89 -5.99
CA PHE A 269 -9.13 12.45 -5.61
C PHE A 269 -7.97 11.99 -6.50
N THR A 270 -8.12 10.89 -7.22
CA THR A 270 -6.96 10.19 -7.79
C THR A 270 -7.18 9.53 -9.14
N GLY A 271 -8.42 9.45 -9.61
CA GLY A 271 -8.81 8.67 -10.78
C GLY A 271 -8.95 7.17 -10.53
N ARG A 272 -8.50 6.65 -9.36
CA ARG A 272 -8.68 5.24 -8.96
C ARG A 272 -9.56 5.10 -7.71
N PRO A 273 -10.35 4.02 -7.60
CA PRO A 273 -11.14 3.72 -6.40
C PRO A 273 -10.28 3.65 -5.14
N ALA A 274 -10.60 4.49 -4.16
CA ALA A 274 -9.99 4.51 -2.84
C ALA A 274 -11.05 4.70 -1.76
N ARG A 275 -10.88 4.05 -0.61
CA ARG A 275 -11.76 4.22 0.55
C ARG A 275 -11.27 5.38 1.43
N GLY A 276 -12.18 6.30 1.74
CA GLY A 276 -12.01 7.41 2.68
C GLY A 276 -13.30 7.75 3.39
#